data_AF-A0A8D8LP37-F1
#
_entry.id   AF-A0A8D8LP37-F1
#
_cell.length_a   1.000
_cell.length_b   1.000
_cell.length_c   1.000
_cell.angle_alpha   90.00
_cell.angle_beta   90.00
_cell.angle_gamma   90.00
#
_symmetry.space_group_name_H-M   'P 1'
#
loop_
_entity.id
_entity.type
_entity.pdbx_description
1 polymer ?
#
loop_
_entity_poly.entity_id
_entity_poly.type
_entity_poly.pdbx_seq_one_letter_code
_entity_poly.pdbx_strand_id
1 'polypeptide(L)'
;MWLSLSGAILCTVVMFLICWITALLTLILILALYLIIVYRKPDVNWGSTAQAQTYRSALEAVQGLNHVEEHVKNYQPQILVLTGLPSARPALIDFASLISKNISLLICGHITKVKVPDTLRKSLYDKARHYLSVHKIKAFYNHVDEDEFDVGAKALLQCSGMGKLKPNLLMMGYKTSWTQATRQELQMYFNVIHMVLDNYKSMCILRVRGGFDYSSVLADTDVVLAKSGVTTPSESLSRNVSASQFSHASSSSDSVTSVHTSPHLNHETNKHHQHHDGKHLHLHGSEHLHNGGDGKTNNNLSKVHPVPAFPAPIIVAKKSKQDLYK
;
A
#
# COMPACT_ATOMS: atom_id res chain seq x y z
N MET A 1 2.38 -20.55 34.54
CA MET A 1 2.07 -19.21 35.06
C MET A 1 1.82 -19.19 36.57
N TRP A 2 1.11 -20.17 37.14
CA TRP A 2 0.77 -20.22 38.57
C TRP A 2 1.99 -20.21 39.53
N LEU A 3 3.05 -20.97 39.22
CA LEU A 3 4.27 -21.02 40.04
C LEU A 3 5.02 -19.68 40.10
N SER A 4 5.08 -18.96 38.98
CA SER A 4 5.73 -17.65 38.92
C SER A 4 4.92 -16.59 39.68
N LEU A 5 3.58 -16.68 39.61
CA LEU A 5 2.69 -15.80 40.36
C LEU A 5 2.83 -16.04 41.87
N SER A 6 2.80 -17.29 42.32
CA SER A 6 2.98 -17.62 43.74
C SER A 6 4.36 -17.22 44.25
N GLY A 7 5.41 -17.40 43.44
CA GLY A 7 6.77 -16.97 43.78
C GLY A 7 6.89 -15.45 43.92
N ALA A 8 6.29 -14.67 43.01
CA ALA A 8 6.28 -13.22 43.09
C ALA A 8 5.54 -12.69 44.33
N ILE A 9 4.39 -13.31 44.65
CA ILE A 9 3.62 -12.97 45.86
C ILE A 9 4.43 -13.29 47.12
N LEU A 10 4.99 -14.50 47.21
CA LEU A 10 5.81 -14.91 48.35
C LEU A 10 7.02 -14.00 48.55
N CYS A 11 7.71 -13.64 47.46
CA CYS A 11 8.83 -12.70 47.48
C CYS A 11 8.42 -11.33 48.04
N THR A 12 7.28 -10.81 47.57
CA THR A 12 6.75 -9.52 48.04
C THR A 12 6.38 -9.58 49.53
N VAL A 13 5.77 -10.67 50.00
CA VAL A 13 5.41 -10.86 51.42
C VAL A 13 6.66 -10.89 52.31
N VAL A 14 7.67 -11.68 51.96
CA VAL A 14 8.92 -11.75 52.73
C VAL A 14 9.63 -10.39 52.79
N MET A 15 9.61 -9.63 51.70
CA MET A 15 10.18 -8.28 51.64
C MET A 15 9.48 -7.30 52.61
N PHE A 16 8.15 -7.40 52.74
CA PHE A 16 7.39 -6.63 53.74
C PHE A 16 7.68 -7.07 55.19
N LEU A 17 7.93 -8.36 55.43
CA LEU A 17 8.24 -8.90 56.77
C LEU A 17 9.59 -8.42 57.32
N ILE A 18 10.57 -8.15 56.44
CA ILE A 18 11.91 -7.66 56.86
C ILE A 18 11.85 -6.17 57.22
N CYS A 19 11.40 -5.31 56.30
CA CYS A 19 11.27 -3.88 56.54
C CYS A 19 10.20 -3.25 55.64
N TRP A 20 9.06 -2.92 56.24
CA TRP A 20 7.90 -2.39 55.52
C TRP A 20 8.15 -1.01 54.86
N ILE A 21 8.99 -0.15 55.46
CA ILE A 21 9.27 1.20 54.92
C ILE A 21 10.07 1.11 53.61
N THR A 22 11.14 0.31 53.59
CA THR A 22 11.97 0.14 52.38
C THR A 22 11.21 -0.63 51.30
N ALA A 23 10.38 -1.60 51.68
CA ALA A 23 9.49 -2.30 50.76
C ALA A 23 8.52 -1.34 50.05
N LEU A 24 7.85 -0.46 50.79
CA LEU A 24 6.96 0.55 50.22
C LEU A 24 7.70 1.51 49.28
N LEU A 25 8.89 1.99 49.68
CA LEU A 25 9.69 2.91 48.87
C LEU A 25 10.10 2.29 47.52
N THR A 26 10.57 1.05 47.53
CA THR A 26 10.96 0.33 46.30
C THR A 26 9.75 0.04 45.40
N LEU A 27 8.61 -0.33 45.97
CA LEU A 27 7.38 -0.55 45.21
C LEU A 27 6.92 0.75 44.53
N ILE A 28 6.96 1.88 45.26
CA ILE A 28 6.67 3.20 44.70
C ILE A 28 7.67 3.55 43.59
N LEU A 29 8.96 3.30 43.79
CA LEU A 29 10.00 3.59 42.79
C LEU A 29 9.82 2.75 41.51
N ILE A 30 9.52 1.46 41.64
CA ILE A 30 9.23 0.57 40.51
C ILE A 30 7.95 1.00 39.79
N LEU A 31 6.89 1.34 40.53
CA LEU A 31 5.64 1.84 39.96
C LEU A 31 5.83 3.17 39.23
N ALA A 32 6.60 4.09 39.81
CA ALA A 32 6.93 5.38 39.20
C ALA A 32 7.74 5.18 37.91
N LEU A 33 8.75 4.30 37.92
CA LEU A 33 9.52 3.96 36.73
C LEU A 33 8.63 3.33 35.65
N TYR A 34 7.75 2.41 36.03
CA TYR A 34 6.79 1.77 35.12
C TYR A 34 5.86 2.80 34.48
N LEU A 35 5.27 3.71 35.28
CA LEU A 35 4.41 4.77 34.79
C LEU A 35 5.16 5.73 33.85
N ILE A 36 6.41 6.08 34.17
CA ILE A 36 7.26 6.91 33.30
C ILE A 36 7.45 6.25 31.94
N ILE A 37 7.73 4.94 31.90
CA ILE A 37 7.93 4.19 30.65
C ILE A 37 6.64 4.16 29.82
N VAL A 38 5.52 3.81 30.44
CA VAL A 38 4.22 3.69 29.75
C VAL A 38 3.72 5.05 29.25
N TYR A 39 3.92 6.11 30.01
CA TYR A 39 3.43 7.44 29.66
C TYR A 39 4.31 8.16 28.64
N ARG A 40 5.65 8.09 28.78
CA ARG A 40 6.55 8.79 27.85
C ARG A 40 6.59 8.17 26.47
N LYS A 41 6.17 6.90 26.32
CA LYS A 41 6.26 6.11 25.07
C LYS A 41 7.49 6.51 24.24
N PRO A 42 8.70 6.49 24.84
CA PRO A 42 9.85 6.99 24.13
C PRO A 42 10.00 6.17 22.84
N ASP A 43 10.15 6.84 21.69
CA ASP A 43 10.43 6.22 20.39
C ASP A 43 11.88 5.74 20.36
N VAL A 44 12.21 4.88 21.32
CA VAL A 44 13.54 4.33 21.51
C VAL A 44 13.62 2.99 20.79
N ASN A 45 14.54 2.97 19.84
CA ASN A 45 15.03 1.90 19.00
C ASN A 45 15.73 0.76 19.78
N TRP A 46 15.30 0.41 21.00
CA TRP A 46 15.87 -0.63 21.87
C TRP A 46 15.73 -2.09 21.35
N GLY A 47 15.79 -2.28 20.04
CA GLY A 47 15.95 -3.60 19.46
C GLY A 47 14.66 -4.40 19.37
N SER A 48 14.75 -5.44 18.56
CA SER A 48 13.68 -6.21 17.95
C SER A 48 12.67 -6.86 18.89
N THR A 49 12.85 -6.88 20.21
CA THR A 49 11.98 -7.66 21.11
C THR A 49 10.54 -7.14 21.17
N ALA A 50 10.32 -5.83 21.28
CA ALA A 50 8.96 -5.26 21.30
C ALA A 50 8.26 -5.40 19.94
N GLN A 51 9.03 -5.23 18.84
CA GLN A 51 8.54 -5.43 17.47
C GLN A 51 8.21 -6.91 17.21
N ALA A 52 9.07 -7.83 17.65
CA ALA A 52 8.87 -9.27 17.54
C ALA A 52 7.65 -9.73 18.35
N GLN A 53 7.44 -9.17 19.53
CA GLN A 53 6.24 -9.46 20.33
C GLN A 53 4.97 -8.98 19.63
N THR A 54 4.98 -7.77 19.07
CA THR A 54 3.85 -7.24 18.29
C THR A 54 3.54 -8.13 17.08
N TYR A 55 4.57 -8.57 16.36
CA TYR A 55 4.43 -9.49 15.23
C TYR A 55 3.83 -10.84 15.66
N ARG A 56 4.36 -11.45 16.72
CA ARG A 56 3.83 -12.73 17.25
C ARG A 56 2.38 -12.59 17.69
N SER A 57 2.06 -11.53 18.44
CA SER A 57 0.69 -11.25 18.88
C SER A 57 -0.26 -11.07 17.68
N ALA A 58 0.16 -10.37 16.63
CA ALA A 58 -0.62 -10.23 15.42
C ALA A 58 -0.81 -11.59 14.71
N LEU A 59 0.24 -12.39 14.57
CA LEU A 59 0.18 -13.70 13.94
C LEU A 59 -0.75 -14.66 14.69
N GLU A 60 -0.63 -14.74 16.02
CA GLU A 60 -1.51 -15.53 16.89
C GLU A 60 -2.96 -15.06 16.78
N ALA A 61 -3.21 -13.75 16.73
CA ALA A 61 -4.55 -13.21 16.54
C ALA A 61 -5.14 -13.62 15.18
N VAL A 62 -4.37 -13.53 14.09
CA VAL A 62 -4.82 -13.95 12.75
C VAL A 62 -5.07 -15.46 12.69
N GLN A 63 -4.19 -16.27 13.29
CA GLN A 63 -4.36 -17.71 13.37
C GLN A 63 -5.57 -18.11 14.25
N GLY A 64 -5.82 -17.37 15.32
CA GLY A 64 -6.99 -17.53 16.18
C GLY A 64 -8.30 -17.38 15.41
N LEU A 65 -8.36 -16.45 14.45
CA LEU A 65 -9.53 -16.27 13.59
C LEU A 65 -9.90 -17.54 12.80
N ASN A 66 -8.93 -18.39 12.45
CA ASN A 66 -9.23 -19.62 11.70
C ASN A 66 -10.14 -20.59 12.49
N HIS A 67 -10.09 -20.58 13.83
CA HIS A 67 -10.91 -21.43 14.68
C HIS A 67 -12.32 -20.87 14.93
N VAL A 68 -12.57 -19.59 14.63
CA VAL A 68 -13.86 -18.94 14.88
C VAL A 68 -14.84 -19.22 13.74
N GLU A 69 -15.93 -19.94 13.98
CA GLU A 69 -16.93 -20.20 12.94
C GLU A 69 -17.58 -18.91 12.42
N GLU A 70 -17.67 -18.79 11.10
CA GLU A 70 -18.33 -17.64 10.46
C GLU A 70 -19.85 -17.83 10.51
N HIS A 71 -20.52 -17.17 11.45
CA HIS A 71 -21.97 -17.13 11.46
C HIS A 71 -22.50 -16.05 10.52
N VAL A 72 -23.53 -16.35 9.72
CA VAL A 72 -24.14 -15.43 8.73
C VAL A 72 -24.62 -14.10 9.32
N LYS A 73 -24.94 -14.07 10.62
CA LYS A 73 -25.35 -12.86 11.37
C LYS A 73 -24.18 -11.94 11.74
N ASN A 74 -22.93 -12.40 11.61
CA ASN A 74 -21.72 -11.64 11.96
C ASN A 74 -20.91 -11.24 10.72
N TYR A 75 -21.59 -10.98 9.59
CA TYR A 75 -20.90 -10.57 8.37
C TYR A 75 -20.15 -9.26 8.59
N GLN A 76 -18.83 -9.29 8.36
CA GLN A 76 -17.97 -8.12 8.40
C GLN A 76 -17.47 -7.79 6.98
N PRO A 77 -17.70 -6.57 6.46
CA PRO A 77 -17.29 -6.19 5.12
C PRO A 77 -15.78 -5.97 5.08
N GLN A 78 -15.04 -6.85 4.40
CA GLN A 78 -13.61 -6.75 4.16
C GLN A 78 -13.40 -6.22 2.74
N ILE A 79 -12.99 -4.96 2.63
CA ILE A 79 -13.09 -4.18 1.39
C ILE A 79 -11.72 -4.08 0.73
N LEU A 80 -11.63 -4.51 -0.53
CA LEU A 80 -10.55 -4.17 -1.44
C LEU A 80 -11.02 -3.03 -2.35
N VAL A 81 -10.40 -1.86 -2.23
CA VAL A 81 -10.75 -0.66 -3.01
C VAL A 81 -9.73 -0.46 -4.12
N LEU A 82 -10.18 -0.43 -5.37
CA LEU A 82 -9.33 -0.14 -6.53
C LEU A 82 -9.14 1.38 -6.70
N THR A 83 -8.39 1.99 -5.78
CA THR A 83 -8.12 3.44 -5.78
C THR A 83 -7.00 3.84 -6.73
N GLY A 84 -6.03 2.96 -6.97
CA GLY A 84 -4.70 3.39 -7.38
C GLY A 84 -3.95 3.96 -6.18
N LEU A 85 -3.20 5.04 -6.37
CA LEU A 85 -2.65 5.79 -5.24
C LEU A 85 -3.78 6.35 -4.35
N PRO A 86 -3.71 6.20 -3.01
CA PRO A 86 -4.74 6.74 -2.11
C PRO A 86 -5.00 8.23 -2.29
N SER A 87 -3.97 8.99 -2.62
CA SER A 87 -4.07 10.43 -2.89
C SER A 87 -4.83 10.75 -4.19
N ALA A 88 -4.78 9.88 -5.20
CA ALA A 88 -5.38 10.15 -6.51
C ALA A 88 -6.91 10.17 -6.47
N ARG A 89 -7.52 9.37 -5.59
CA ARG A 89 -8.98 9.18 -5.50
C ARG A 89 -9.48 9.20 -4.05
N PRO A 90 -9.36 10.36 -3.35
CA PRO A 90 -9.68 10.47 -1.93
C PRO A 90 -11.15 10.16 -1.61
N ALA A 91 -12.08 10.62 -2.45
CA ALA A 91 -13.51 10.37 -2.23
C ALA A 91 -13.87 8.87 -2.17
N LEU A 92 -13.14 8.01 -2.90
CA LEU A 92 -13.39 6.58 -2.92
C LEU A 92 -12.88 5.91 -1.64
N ILE A 93 -11.70 6.32 -1.14
CA ILE A 93 -11.14 5.77 0.09
C ILE A 93 -11.89 6.26 1.34
N ASP A 94 -12.31 7.53 1.35
CA ASP A 94 -13.10 8.11 2.44
C ASP A 94 -14.44 7.39 2.56
N PHE A 95 -15.12 7.14 1.44
CA PHE A 95 -16.36 6.38 1.43
C PHE A 95 -16.16 4.94 1.95
N ALA A 96 -15.07 4.28 1.53
CA ALA A 96 -14.74 2.95 2.03
C ALA A 96 -14.42 2.94 3.55
N SER A 97 -13.72 3.97 4.04
CA SER A 97 -13.42 4.15 5.46
C SER A 97 -14.69 4.41 6.28
N LEU A 98 -15.64 5.18 5.75
CA LEU A 98 -16.95 5.40 6.38
C LEU A 98 -17.76 4.10 6.52
N ILE A 99 -17.68 3.20 5.53
CA ILE A 99 -18.33 1.88 5.58
C ILE A 99 -17.63 0.97 6.58
N SER A 100 -16.30 0.91 6.57
CA SER A 100 -15.53 0.01 7.45
C SER A 100 -15.46 0.49 8.89
N LYS A 101 -15.72 1.79 9.15
CA LYS A 101 -15.61 2.46 10.46
C LYS A 101 -14.30 2.19 11.18
N ASN A 102 -13.22 1.90 10.46
CA ASN A 102 -11.92 1.48 11.01
C ASN A 102 -11.96 0.19 11.86
N ILE A 103 -12.99 -0.65 11.70
CA ILE A 103 -13.13 -1.95 12.37
C ILE A 103 -12.80 -3.09 11.41
N SER A 104 -13.18 -2.96 10.15
CA SER A 104 -12.99 -4.00 9.13
C SER A 104 -11.73 -3.81 8.31
N LEU A 105 -11.26 -4.90 7.71
CA LEU A 105 -10.13 -4.90 6.79
C LEU A 105 -10.44 -4.00 5.59
N LEU A 106 -9.56 -3.03 5.34
CA LEU A 106 -9.58 -2.14 4.19
C LEU A 106 -8.23 -2.22 3.48
N ILE A 107 -8.24 -2.55 2.19
CA ILE A 107 -7.04 -2.65 1.36
C ILE A 107 -7.19 -1.73 0.16
N CYS A 108 -6.21 -0.87 -0.08
CA CYS A 108 -6.10 -0.03 -1.26
C CYS A 108 -5.27 -0.75 -2.32
N GLY A 109 -5.91 -1.14 -3.42
CA GLY A 109 -5.28 -1.77 -4.56
C GLY A 109 -4.79 -0.73 -5.56
N HIS A 110 -3.51 -0.82 -5.93
CA HIS A 110 -2.92 -0.04 -7.01
C HIS A 110 -2.34 -0.96 -8.08
N ILE A 111 -2.85 -0.84 -9.30
CA ILE A 111 -2.44 -1.66 -10.44
C ILE A 111 -1.73 -0.74 -11.45
N THR A 112 -0.51 -1.08 -11.83
CA THR A 112 0.27 -0.34 -12.84
C THR A 112 0.66 -1.28 -13.97
N LYS A 113 0.41 -0.86 -15.21
CA LYS A 113 0.71 -1.64 -16.43
C LYS A 113 2.21 -1.84 -16.67
N VAL A 114 3.02 -0.95 -16.12
CA VAL A 114 4.48 -0.91 -16.30
C VAL A 114 5.15 -1.47 -15.05
N LYS A 115 6.22 -2.23 -15.26
CA LYS A 115 7.08 -2.69 -14.18
C LYS A 115 7.70 -1.50 -13.42
N VAL A 116 7.53 -1.51 -12.10
CA VAL A 116 8.03 -0.44 -11.24
C VAL A 116 9.34 -0.91 -10.58
N PRO A 117 10.44 -0.15 -10.64
CA PRO A 117 11.66 -0.52 -9.92
C PRO A 117 11.45 -0.52 -8.40
N ASP A 118 12.17 -1.37 -7.68
CA ASP A 118 11.96 -1.60 -6.24
C ASP A 118 12.07 -0.32 -5.38
N THR A 119 12.97 0.58 -5.76
CA THR A 119 13.15 1.88 -5.11
C THR A 119 11.88 2.75 -5.22
N LEU A 120 11.26 2.76 -6.39
CA LEU A 120 10.01 3.49 -6.62
C LEU A 120 8.84 2.77 -5.93
N ARG A 121 8.80 1.43 -5.92
CA ARG A 121 7.77 0.67 -5.20
C ARG A 121 7.76 1.02 -3.71
N LYS A 122 8.94 1.10 -3.09
CA LYS A 122 9.09 1.53 -1.70
C LYS A 122 8.60 2.97 -1.49
N SER A 123 8.99 3.90 -2.37
CA SER A 123 8.54 5.29 -2.32
C SER A 123 7.00 5.42 -2.43
N LEU A 124 6.36 4.67 -3.33
CA LEU A 124 4.90 4.64 -3.47
C LEU A 124 4.24 4.08 -2.20
N TYR A 125 4.82 3.04 -1.60
CA TYR A 125 4.33 2.46 -0.35
C TYR A 125 4.42 3.47 0.80
N ASP A 126 5.55 4.16 0.94
CA ASP A 126 5.76 5.17 1.98
C ASP A 126 4.83 6.37 1.77
N LYS A 127 4.64 6.85 0.53
CA LYS A 127 3.69 7.93 0.19
C LYS A 127 2.26 7.52 0.53
N ALA A 128 1.84 6.30 0.17
CA ALA A 128 0.52 5.78 0.49
C ALA A 128 0.31 5.65 2.00
N ARG A 129 1.26 5.06 2.72
CA ARG A 129 1.20 4.90 4.18
C ARG A 129 1.15 6.24 4.90
N HIS A 130 1.95 7.21 4.44
CA HIS A 130 1.95 8.56 4.96
C HIS A 130 0.58 9.23 4.79
N TYR A 131 0.01 9.16 3.59
CA TYR A 131 -1.33 9.68 3.31
C TYR A 131 -2.39 9.07 4.24
N LEU A 132 -2.42 7.73 4.36
CA LEU A 132 -3.36 7.02 5.23
C LEU A 132 -3.21 7.41 6.70
N SER A 133 -1.97 7.59 7.18
CA SER A 133 -1.68 8.01 8.55
C SER A 133 -2.18 9.43 8.84
N VAL A 134 -1.90 10.38 7.96
CA VAL A 134 -2.34 11.79 8.09
C VAL A 134 -3.86 11.89 8.13
N HIS A 135 -4.54 11.13 7.27
CA HIS A 135 -6.01 11.10 7.22
C HIS A 135 -6.66 10.17 8.26
N LYS A 136 -5.87 9.52 9.13
CA LYS A 136 -6.32 8.58 10.18
C LYS A 136 -7.17 7.41 9.63
N ILE A 137 -6.88 6.97 8.41
CA ILE A 137 -7.57 5.86 7.73
C ILE A 137 -6.80 4.58 8.04
N LYS A 138 -7.47 3.61 8.69
CA LYS A 138 -6.88 2.28 8.92
C LYS A 138 -7.04 1.40 7.68
N ALA A 139 -6.11 1.54 6.73
CA ALA A 139 -6.06 0.72 5.53
C ALA A 139 -4.65 0.19 5.26
N PHE A 140 -4.58 -0.94 4.56
CA PHE A 140 -3.35 -1.46 3.97
C PHE A 140 -3.25 -0.99 2.52
N TYR A 141 -2.02 -0.90 2.00
CA TYR A 141 -1.76 -0.58 0.61
C TYR A 141 -1.11 -1.79 -0.06
N ASN A 142 -1.66 -2.23 -1.19
CA ASN A 142 -1.13 -3.33 -1.97
C ASN A 142 -0.96 -2.91 -3.43
N HIS A 143 0.19 -3.21 -4.00
CA HIS A 143 0.57 -2.79 -5.35
C HIS A 143 0.89 -4.01 -6.22
N VAL A 144 0.29 -4.04 -7.41
CA VAL A 144 0.58 -5.02 -8.46
C VAL A 144 1.07 -4.26 -9.70
N ASP A 145 2.22 -4.68 -10.21
CA ASP A 145 2.86 -4.16 -11.40
C ASP A 145 2.90 -5.20 -12.53
N GLU A 146 3.12 -4.75 -13.77
CA GLU A 146 3.29 -5.59 -14.96
C GLU A 146 2.03 -6.34 -15.42
N ASP A 147 0.84 -5.91 -14.98
CA ASP A 147 -0.44 -6.53 -15.33
C ASP A 147 -1.42 -5.53 -15.98
N GLU A 148 -2.30 -6.06 -16.83
CA GLU A 148 -3.50 -5.35 -17.24
C GLU A 148 -4.46 -5.13 -16.06
N PHE A 149 -5.38 -4.17 -16.20
CA PHE A 149 -6.24 -3.77 -15.08
C PHE A 149 -7.10 -4.92 -14.54
N ASP A 150 -7.65 -5.75 -15.42
CA ASP A 150 -8.50 -6.87 -15.03
C ASP A 150 -7.72 -8.05 -14.45
N VAL A 151 -6.58 -8.40 -15.05
CA VAL A 151 -5.66 -9.44 -14.54
C VAL A 151 -5.12 -9.04 -13.16
N GLY A 152 -4.63 -7.81 -13.03
CA GLY A 152 -4.11 -7.28 -11.75
C GLY A 152 -5.20 -7.16 -10.69
N ALA A 153 -6.43 -6.77 -11.06
CA ALA A 153 -7.55 -6.74 -10.12
C ALA A 153 -7.95 -8.15 -9.65
N LYS A 154 -7.90 -9.14 -10.54
CA LYS A 154 -8.13 -10.55 -10.18
C LYS A 154 -7.05 -11.06 -9.23
N ALA A 155 -5.78 -10.80 -9.53
CA ALA A 155 -4.65 -11.15 -8.66
C ALA A 155 -4.80 -10.52 -7.27
N LEU A 156 -5.12 -9.23 -7.19
CA LEU A 156 -5.38 -8.56 -5.91
C LEU A 156 -6.55 -9.18 -5.16
N LEU A 157 -7.67 -9.49 -5.84
CA LEU A 157 -8.85 -10.03 -5.19
C LEU A 157 -8.65 -11.45 -4.63
N GLN A 158 -7.81 -12.26 -5.29
CA GLN A 158 -7.54 -13.64 -4.92
C GLN A 158 -6.37 -13.79 -3.94
N CYS A 159 -5.34 -12.96 -4.08
CA CYS A 159 -4.09 -13.09 -3.33
C CYS A 159 -3.94 -12.10 -2.16
N SER A 160 -4.77 -11.05 -2.09
CA SER A 160 -4.69 -10.10 -0.95
C SER A 160 -5.29 -10.69 0.32
N GLY A 161 -4.58 -10.52 1.44
CA GLY A 161 -5.05 -10.94 2.77
C GLY A 161 -4.33 -12.19 3.32
N MET A 162 -4.72 -12.61 4.52
CA MET A 162 -4.16 -13.77 5.21
C MET A 162 -5.24 -14.53 6.00
N GLY A 163 -5.40 -15.83 5.74
CA GLY A 163 -6.41 -16.66 6.41
C GLY A 163 -7.83 -16.14 6.19
N LYS A 164 -8.55 -15.85 7.28
CA LYS A 164 -9.89 -15.21 7.23
C LYS A 164 -9.87 -13.69 7.06
N LEU A 165 -8.70 -13.04 7.18
CA LEU A 165 -8.52 -11.63 6.85
C LEU A 165 -8.25 -11.46 5.35
N LYS A 166 -9.28 -11.71 4.53
CA LYS A 166 -9.24 -11.59 3.08
C LYS A 166 -10.44 -10.78 2.56
N PRO A 167 -10.27 -9.98 1.50
CA PRO A 167 -11.34 -9.16 0.98
C PRO A 167 -12.50 -10.02 0.45
N ASN A 168 -13.71 -9.70 0.90
CA ASN A 168 -14.96 -10.32 0.47
C ASN A 168 -15.85 -9.33 -0.33
N LEU A 169 -15.43 -8.06 -0.41
CA LEU A 169 -16.07 -7.00 -1.17
C LEU A 169 -15.03 -6.25 -2.01
N LEU A 170 -15.24 -6.14 -3.32
CA LEU A 170 -14.47 -5.26 -4.20
C LEU A 170 -15.22 -3.94 -4.37
N MET A 171 -14.54 -2.82 -4.13
CA MET A 171 -15.05 -1.48 -4.40
C MET A 171 -14.24 -0.81 -5.52
N MET A 172 -14.93 -0.22 -6.49
CA MET A 172 -14.32 0.52 -7.59
C MET A 172 -15.11 1.76 -7.96
N GLY A 173 -14.44 2.73 -8.59
CA GLY A 173 -15.09 3.92 -9.11
C GLY A 173 -15.87 3.64 -10.39
N TYR A 174 -16.98 4.35 -10.57
CA TYR A 174 -17.71 4.38 -11.83
C TYR A 174 -16.88 5.10 -12.90
N LYS A 175 -16.68 4.46 -14.06
CA LYS A 175 -15.96 5.07 -15.19
C LYS A 175 -16.87 6.09 -15.88
N THR A 176 -16.68 7.38 -15.59
CA THR A 176 -17.46 8.48 -16.17
C THR A 176 -17.20 8.66 -17.66
N SER A 177 -15.94 8.54 -18.09
CA SER A 177 -15.51 8.74 -19.48
C SER A 177 -15.64 7.47 -20.34
N TRP A 178 -16.67 6.65 -20.10
CA TRP A 178 -16.86 5.39 -20.82
C TRP A 178 -17.08 5.57 -22.33
N THR A 179 -17.63 6.72 -22.74
CA THR A 179 -17.89 7.07 -24.15
C THR A 179 -16.64 7.43 -24.93
N GLN A 180 -15.60 7.95 -24.25
CA GLN A 180 -14.32 8.34 -24.85
C GLN A 180 -13.24 7.27 -24.69
N ALA A 181 -13.50 6.25 -23.87
CA ALA A 181 -12.53 5.21 -23.57
C ALA A 181 -12.39 4.20 -24.71
N THR A 182 -11.19 3.66 -24.86
CA THR A 182 -10.92 2.55 -25.78
C THR A 182 -11.77 1.33 -25.41
N ARG A 183 -12.28 0.61 -26.41
CA ARG A 183 -13.06 -0.64 -26.20
C ARG A 183 -12.35 -1.63 -25.26
N GLN A 184 -11.03 -1.76 -25.38
CA GLN A 184 -10.23 -2.63 -24.51
C GLN A 184 -10.35 -2.26 -23.02
N GLU A 185 -10.27 -0.98 -22.66
CA GLU A 185 -10.39 -0.57 -21.27
C GLU A 185 -11.80 -0.75 -20.70
N LEU A 186 -12.81 -0.59 -21.55
CA LEU A 186 -14.19 -0.84 -21.16
C LEU A 186 -14.42 -2.34 -20.97
N GLN A 187 -13.84 -3.17 -21.84
CA GLN A 187 -13.86 -4.63 -21.69
C GLN A 187 -13.19 -5.06 -20.38
N MET A 188 -11.99 -4.55 -20.07
CA MET A 188 -11.32 -4.81 -18.80
C MET A 188 -12.19 -4.43 -17.59
N TYR A 189 -12.87 -3.27 -17.64
CA TYR A 189 -13.77 -2.84 -16.57
C TYR A 189 -14.91 -3.84 -16.34
N PHE A 190 -15.56 -4.32 -17.41
CA PHE A 190 -16.60 -5.35 -17.31
C PHE A 190 -16.05 -6.72 -16.90
N ASN A 191 -14.86 -7.10 -17.37
CA ASN A 191 -14.20 -8.34 -16.96
C ASN A 191 -14.01 -8.37 -15.43
N VAL A 192 -13.62 -7.25 -14.81
CA VAL A 192 -13.53 -7.15 -13.34
C VAL A 192 -14.89 -7.38 -12.68
N ILE A 193 -15.97 -6.82 -13.24
CA ILE A 193 -17.33 -7.03 -12.72
C ILE A 193 -17.72 -8.50 -12.76
N HIS A 194 -17.55 -9.15 -13.91
CA HIS A 194 -17.82 -10.58 -14.05
C HIS A 194 -16.96 -11.41 -13.11
N MET A 195 -15.66 -11.14 -13.05
CA MET A 195 -14.72 -11.84 -12.18
C MET A 195 -15.09 -11.78 -10.70
N VAL A 196 -15.56 -10.63 -10.18
CA VAL A 196 -15.99 -10.52 -8.79
C VAL A 196 -17.23 -11.36 -8.51
N LEU A 197 -18.21 -11.31 -9.43
CA LEU A 197 -19.45 -12.07 -9.31
C LEU A 197 -19.22 -13.57 -9.43
N ASP A 198 -18.33 -14.00 -10.33
CA ASP A 198 -17.93 -15.39 -10.52
C ASP A 198 -17.18 -15.95 -9.29
N ASN A 199 -16.42 -15.11 -8.60
CA ASN A 199 -15.77 -15.46 -7.33
C ASN A 199 -16.72 -15.40 -6.11
N TYR A 200 -18.03 -15.20 -6.32
CA TYR A 200 -19.04 -15.07 -5.26
C TYR A 200 -18.71 -13.97 -4.22
N LYS A 201 -18.07 -12.90 -4.66
CA LYS A 201 -17.73 -11.74 -3.82
C LYS A 201 -18.70 -10.59 -4.05
N SER A 202 -18.81 -9.71 -3.06
CA SER A 202 -19.65 -8.53 -3.18
C SER A 202 -18.95 -7.47 -4.03
N MET A 203 -19.71 -6.69 -4.79
CA MET A 203 -19.20 -5.57 -5.57
C MET A 203 -19.87 -4.27 -5.13
N CYS A 204 -19.09 -3.20 -5.05
CA CYS A 204 -19.59 -1.84 -4.89
C CYS A 204 -18.99 -0.94 -5.98
N ILE A 205 -19.86 -0.24 -6.71
CA ILE A 205 -19.45 0.76 -7.70
C ILE A 205 -19.92 2.12 -7.20
N LEU A 206 -18.98 3.00 -6.85
CA LEU A 206 -19.29 4.34 -6.40
C LEU A 206 -19.34 5.29 -7.61
N ARG A 207 -20.38 6.12 -7.71
CA ARG A 207 -20.48 7.19 -8.73
C ARG A 207 -20.64 8.54 -8.05
N VAL A 208 -19.70 9.44 -8.29
CA VAL A 208 -19.74 10.83 -7.81
C VAL A 208 -19.91 11.77 -9.00
N ARG A 209 -20.70 12.83 -8.83
CA ARG A 209 -20.82 13.91 -9.82
C ARG A 209 -19.49 14.66 -9.86
N GLY A 210 -18.80 14.64 -11.00
CA GLY A 210 -17.47 15.24 -11.17
C GLY A 210 -16.32 14.23 -11.29
N GLY A 211 -16.56 12.94 -11.07
CA GLY A 211 -15.53 11.90 -11.17
C GLY A 211 -14.72 11.70 -9.88
N PHE A 212 -13.67 10.88 -9.95
CA PHE A 212 -12.83 10.51 -8.81
C PHE A 212 -11.37 10.89 -8.95
N ASP A 213 -10.92 11.22 -10.17
CA ASP A 213 -9.50 11.35 -10.48
C ASP A 213 -9.02 12.79 -10.22
N TYR A 214 -8.21 12.96 -9.18
CA TYR A 214 -7.56 14.22 -8.82
C TYR A 214 -6.05 14.18 -9.10
N SER A 215 -5.57 13.21 -9.87
CA SER A 215 -4.15 13.03 -10.14
C SER A 215 -3.52 14.22 -10.84
N SER A 216 -4.26 14.91 -11.71
CA SER A 216 -3.78 16.12 -12.42
C SER A 216 -3.48 17.27 -11.47
N VAL A 217 -4.38 17.55 -10.52
CA VAL A 217 -4.22 18.61 -9.52
C VAL A 217 -3.04 18.30 -8.58
N LEU A 218 -2.85 17.03 -8.23
CA LEU A 218 -1.75 16.57 -7.39
C LEU A 218 -0.40 16.59 -8.12
N ALA A 219 -0.37 16.22 -9.39
CA ALA A 219 0.85 16.30 -10.20
C ALA A 219 1.31 17.75 -10.32
N ASP A 220 0.39 18.70 -10.51
CA ASP A 220 0.71 20.12 -10.53
C ASP A 220 1.23 20.59 -9.16
N THR A 221 0.67 20.10 -8.06
CA THR A 221 1.10 20.45 -6.70
C THR A 221 2.47 19.87 -6.36
N ASP A 222 2.77 18.63 -6.74
CA ASP A 222 4.08 17.99 -6.55
C ASP A 222 5.15 18.68 -7.42
N VAL A 223 4.80 19.09 -8.64
CA VAL A 223 5.68 19.88 -9.53
C VAL A 223 5.89 21.30 -8.99
N VAL A 224 4.86 21.94 -8.43
CA VAL A 224 4.96 23.25 -7.80
C VAL A 224 5.78 23.17 -6.51
N LEU A 225 5.60 22.16 -5.64
CA LEU A 225 6.45 21.96 -4.46
C LEU A 225 7.91 21.71 -4.85
N ALA A 226 8.15 20.92 -5.90
CA ALA A 226 9.48 20.69 -6.44
C ALA A 226 10.12 21.96 -7.05
N LYS A 227 9.32 22.88 -7.59
CA LYS A 227 9.78 24.17 -8.16
C LYS A 227 9.85 25.31 -7.14
N SER A 228 9.07 25.27 -6.07
CA SER A 228 8.95 26.35 -5.10
C SER A 228 9.91 26.25 -3.90
N GLY A 229 10.71 25.18 -3.79
CA GLY A 229 11.76 25.10 -2.77
C GLY A 229 11.26 25.34 -1.34
N VAL A 230 9.99 25.00 -1.05
CA VAL A 230 9.42 25.20 0.29
C VAL A 230 9.88 24.05 1.18
N THR A 231 10.93 24.32 1.94
CA THR A 231 11.43 23.52 3.05
C THR A 231 10.36 23.52 4.16
N THR A 232 9.59 22.43 4.29
CA THR A 232 9.04 22.07 5.60
C THR A 232 10.22 21.75 6.52
N PRO A 233 10.23 22.16 7.80
CA PRO A 233 11.40 22.03 8.66
C PRO A 233 11.67 20.55 8.94
N SER A 234 12.50 19.93 8.12
CA SER A 234 13.23 18.73 8.48
C SER A 234 14.50 19.20 9.18
N GLU A 235 14.65 18.79 10.43
CA GLU A 235 15.95 18.83 11.11
C GLU A 235 17.00 18.18 10.20
N SER A 236 17.94 19.00 9.78
CA SER A 236 19.10 18.59 9.02
C SER A 236 20.04 17.78 9.92
N LEU A 237 19.89 16.46 9.95
CA LEU A 237 20.96 15.58 10.40
C LEU A 237 21.91 15.33 9.23
N SER A 238 23.09 15.93 9.36
CA SER A 238 24.26 15.73 8.51
C SER A 238 24.54 14.24 8.28
N ARG A 239 24.54 13.83 7.01
CA ARG A 239 25.00 12.51 6.56
C ARG A 239 26.49 12.38 6.89
N ASN A 240 26.83 11.62 7.91
CA ASN A 240 28.18 11.12 8.07
C ASN A 240 28.31 9.80 7.29
N VAL A 241 29.16 9.82 6.27
CA VAL A 241 29.51 8.65 5.45
C VAL A 241 30.52 7.83 6.23
N SER A 242 30.06 6.80 6.97
CA SER A 242 30.91 5.74 7.52
C SER A 242 30.04 4.60 8.06
N ALA A 243 29.78 3.57 7.26
CA ALA A 243 29.51 2.18 7.69
C ALA A 243 29.15 1.30 6.48
N SER A 244 30.13 1.06 5.60
CA SER A 244 30.04 0.00 4.58
C SER A 244 31.23 -0.96 4.67
N GLN A 245 31.74 -1.18 5.88
CA GLN A 245 32.73 -2.22 6.17
C GLN A 245 32.38 -2.86 7.51
N PHE A 246 32.68 -4.15 7.63
CA PHE A 246 32.32 -5.08 8.72
C PHE A 246 31.03 -5.88 8.53
N SER A 247 31.14 -6.90 7.69
CA SER A 247 30.62 -8.25 7.98
C SER A 247 31.44 -9.29 7.22
N HIS A 248 32.72 -9.42 7.57
CA HIS A 248 33.51 -10.61 7.29
C HIS A 248 34.36 -10.97 8.52
N ALA A 249 34.20 -12.22 8.93
CA ALA A 249 35.08 -13.07 9.73
C ALA A 249 35.26 -12.77 11.23
N SER A 250 34.74 -13.70 12.04
CA SER A 250 35.54 -14.35 13.09
C SER A 250 35.40 -15.86 12.95
N SER A 251 36.55 -16.52 12.77
CA SER A 251 36.79 -17.94 12.52
C SER A 251 37.28 -18.65 13.78
N SER A 252 37.02 -19.96 13.88
CA SER A 252 37.91 -21.05 14.33
C SER A 252 37.08 -22.20 14.91
N SER A 253 37.38 -23.48 14.78
CA SER A 253 38.30 -24.29 13.96
C SER A 253 37.81 -25.73 14.14
N ASP A 254 37.93 -26.59 13.13
CA ASP A 254 38.45 -27.96 13.30
C ASP A 254 38.70 -28.60 11.93
N SER A 255 39.90 -29.14 11.81
CA SER A 255 40.56 -29.68 10.63
C SER A 255 40.38 -31.18 10.50
N VAL A 256 40.10 -31.72 9.30
CA VAL A 256 40.64 -32.99 8.77
C VAL A 256 40.62 -32.98 7.22
N THR A 257 41.81 -33.23 6.64
CA THR A 257 42.25 -33.86 5.35
C THR A 257 41.18 -34.56 4.48
N SER A 258 41.18 -34.67 3.13
CA SER A 258 42.25 -34.90 2.13
C SER A 258 41.71 -34.96 0.67
N VAL A 259 42.50 -34.46 -0.31
CA VAL A 259 42.88 -35.08 -1.63
C VAL A 259 41.88 -35.24 -2.81
N HIS A 260 42.15 -34.44 -3.88
CA HIS A 260 42.32 -34.78 -5.32
C HIS A 260 41.14 -35.28 -6.20
N THR A 261 40.90 -34.57 -7.33
CA THR A 261 41.10 -35.00 -8.75
C THR A 261 40.07 -34.35 -9.70
N SER A 262 40.52 -33.66 -10.76
CA SER A 262 39.77 -33.39 -12.00
C SER A 262 40.32 -34.29 -13.13
N PRO A 263 39.57 -34.57 -14.20
CA PRO A 263 39.79 -33.85 -15.48
C PRO A 263 38.49 -33.61 -16.30
N HIS A 264 38.29 -32.44 -16.90
CA HIS A 264 38.56 -32.05 -18.30
C HIS A 264 37.73 -32.77 -19.39
N LEU A 265 36.94 -32.02 -20.18
CA LEU A 265 36.98 -32.08 -21.66
C LEU A 265 36.30 -30.86 -22.32
N ASN A 266 37.02 -30.26 -23.28
CA ASN A 266 36.67 -29.10 -24.10
C ASN A 266 35.89 -29.50 -25.37
N HIS A 267 35.16 -28.55 -25.95
CA HIS A 267 35.14 -28.35 -27.41
C HIS A 267 34.80 -26.89 -27.76
N GLU A 268 35.82 -26.09 -28.08
CA GLU A 268 35.70 -24.91 -28.97
C GLU A 268 35.50 -25.40 -30.41
N THR A 269 34.78 -24.71 -31.30
CA THR A 269 35.31 -23.80 -32.35
C THR A 269 34.13 -23.48 -33.30
N ASN A 270 34.03 -22.41 -34.09
CA ASN A 270 34.73 -21.14 -34.25
C ASN A 270 33.86 -20.23 -35.15
N LYS A 271 33.89 -18.93 -34.84
CA LYS A 271 33.92 -17.69 -35.67
C LYS A 271 33.54 -17.69 -37.17
N HIS A 272 32.90 -16.59 -37.59
CA HIS A 272 33.50 -15.47 -38.37
C HIS A 272 32.57 -14.21 -38.26
N HIS A 273 32.99 -13.06 -37.69
CA HIS A 273 33.71 -11.89 -38.30
C HIS A 273 32.89 -11.13 -39.38
N GLN A 274 32.85 -9.80 -39.50
CA GLN A 274 33.46 -8.66 -38.80
C GLN A 274 32.91 -7.33 -39.40
N HIS A 275 32.93 -6.25 -38.60
CA HIS A 275 32.89 -4.79 -38.85
C HIS A 275 32.76 -4.18 -40.26
N HIS A 276 32.09 -3.02 -40.33
CA HIS A 276 32.71 -1.79 -40.85
C HIS A 276 32.03 -0.50 -40.31
N ASP A 277 32.88 0.45 -39.89
CA ASP A 277 32.59 1.85 -39.53
C ASP A 277 33.01 2.78 -40.69
N GLY A 278 32.38 3.96 -40.84
CA GLY A 278 32.90 5.05 -41.70
C GLY A 278 31.96 6.18 -42.15
N LYS A 279 31.90 7.28 -41.37
CA LYS A 279 32.02 8.73 -41.71
C LYS A 279 31.28 9.42 -42.91
N HIS A 280 30.50 10.46 -42.54
CA HIS A 280 30.54 11.91 -42.95
C HIS A 280 30.03 12.38 -44.35
N LEU A 281 29.03 13.30 -44.41
CA LEU A 281 29.12 14.63 -45.10
C LEU A 281 27.88 15.57 -44.97
N HIS A 282 28.20 16.83 -44.66
CA HIS A 282 27.62 18.19 -44.85
C HIS A 282 26.31 18.58 -45.63
N LEU A 283 25.60 19.55 -44.99
CA LEU A 283 25.13 20.91 -45.40
C LEU A 283 24.38 21.20 -46.72
N HIS A 284 23.15 21.77 -46.59
CA HIS A 284 22.66 23.08 -47.08
C HIS A 284 21.17 23.21 -46.66
N GLY A 285 20.58 24.29 -46.14
CA GLY A 285 20.84 25.72 -46.25
C GLY A 285 19.85 26.37 -47.22
N SER A 286 18.71 26.92 -46.75
CA SER A 286 18.09 28.18 -47.23
C SER A 286 16.80 28.53 -46.49
N GLU A 287 16.72 29.80 -46.09
CA GLU A 287 15.70 30.52 -45.32
C GLU A 287 14.63 31.23 -46.20
N HIS A 288 13.71 31.90 -45.49
CA HIS A 288 12.84 33.05 -45.85
C HIS A 288 11.45 32.77 -46.44
N LEU A 289 10.38 33.52 -46.15
CA LEU A 289 9.95 34.45 -45.10
C LEU A 289 8.48 34.87 -45.44
N HIS A 290 7.67 35.19 -44.42
CA HIS A 290 6.51 36.12 -44.40
C HIS A 290 5.44 36.14 -45.51
N ASN A 291 4.15 36.09 -45.14
CA ASN A 291 3.31 37.31 -44.98
C ASN A 291 1.92 37.01 -44.37
N GLY A 292 1.33 38.00 -43.71
CA GLY A 292 0.03 37.93 -43.00
C GLY A 292 -1.22 38.26 -43.84
N GLY A 293 -2.37 38.32 -43.17
CA GLY A 293 -3.62 38.85 -43.72
C GLY A 293 -4.90 38.43 -42.96
N ASP A 294 -5.58 39.42 -42.39
CA ASP A 294 -6.85 39.37 -41.65
C ASP A 294 -8.09 38.95 -42.46
N GLY A 295 -9.15 38.50 -41.77
CA GLY A 295 -10.47 38.34 -42.39
C GLY A 295 -11.64 37.84 -41.50
N LYS A 296 -12.28 38.78 -40.78
CA LYS A 296 -13.75 38.99 -40.71
C LYS A 296 -14.72 38.00 -39.99
N THR A 297 -15.25 38.52 -38.86
CA THR A 297 -16.68 38.78 -38.52
C THR A 297 -17.70 37.66 -38.16
N ASN A 298 -18.27 37.83 -36.95
CA ASN A 298 -19.71 38.01 -36.61
C ASN A 298 -20.49 36.94 -35.83
N ASN A 299 -20.97 37.42 -34.66
CA ASN A 299 -22.35 37.43 -34.13
C ASN A 299 -22.89 36.30 -33.22
N ASN A 300 -23.20 36.73 -31.98
CA ASN A 300 -24.45 36.59 -31.21
C ASN A 300 -24.98 35.18 -30.91
N LEU A 301 -25.20 34.84 -29.63
CA LEU A 301 -26.34 35.29 -28.82
C LEU A 301 -26.52 34.39 -27.57
N SER A 302 -26.74 35.04 -26.44
CA SER A 302 -27.08 34.48 -25.12
C SER A 302 -28.44 33.78 -25.11
N LYS A 303 -28.58 32.66 -24.38
CA LYS A 303 -29.84 32.31 -23.70
C LYS A 303 -29.64 31.35 -22.51
N VAL A 304 -30.54 31.49 -21.56
CA VAL A 304 -30.41 31.23 -20.12
C VAL A 304 -31.48 30.21 -19.64
N HIS A 305 -31.10 29.36 -18.68
CA HIS A 305 -31.89 28.53 -17.72
C HIS A 305 -32.73 27.33 -18.23
N PRO A 306 -33.17 26.35 -17.37
CA PRO A 306 -32.97 26.14 -15.92
C PRO A 306 -32.53 24.71 -15.48
N VAL A 307 -32.25 24.56 -14.17
CA VAL A 307 -32.13 23.29 -13.42
C VAL A 307 -33.49 22.60 -13.30
N PRO A 308 -33.53 21.25 -13.23
CA PRO A 308 -34.32 20.63 -12.17
C PRO A 308 -33.57 19.51 -11.42
N ALA A 309 -34.07 19.26 -10.20
CA ALA A 309 -33.42 18.58 -9.10
C ALA A 309 -33.83 17.09 -8.92
N PHE A 310 -33.09 16.41 -8.01
CA PHE A 310 -33.38 15.14 -7.30
C PHE A 310 -33.06 13.80 -8.01
N PRO A 311 -33.04 12.66 -7.26
CA PRO A 311 -31.83 12.05 -6.73
C PRO A 311 -31.48 10.74 -7.48
N ALA A 312 -30.19 10.42 -7.62
CA ALA A 312 -29.79 9.13 -8.17
C ALA A 312 -29.87 8.04 -7.08
N PRO A 313 -30.46 6.87 -7.34
CA PRO A 313 -30.51 5.77 -6.39
C PRO A 313 -29.13 5.12 -6.24
N ILE A 314 -28.71 4.87 -5.00
CA ILE A 314 -27.57 4.02 -4.68
C ILE A 314 -28.00 2.57 -5.00
N ILE A 315 -27.47 2.00 -6.07
CA ILE A 315 -27.69 0.59 -6.41
C ILE A 315 -26.72 -0.24 -5.58
N VAL A 316 -27.19 -0.79 -4.46
CA VAL A 316 -26.50 -1.84 -3.71
C VAL A 316 -27.00 -3.18 -4.24
N ALA A 317 -26.25 -3.79 -5.17
CA ALA A 317 -26.52 -5.16 -5.59
C ALA A 317 -26.00 -6.13 -4.52
N LYS A 318 -26.88 -6.63 -3.66
CA LYS A 318 -26.58 -7.69 -2.68
C LYS A 318 -27.16 -9.01 -3.19
N LYS A 319 -26.32 -9.94 -3.64
CA LYS A 319 -26.76 -11.32 -3.90
C LYS A 319 -26.83 -12.05 -2.55
N SER A 320 -28.05 -12.33 -2.09
CA SER A 320 -28.31 -13.09 -0.86
C SER A 320 -28.00 -14.57 -1.09
N LYS A 321 -27.33 -15.22 -0.14
CA LYS A 321 -27.02 -16.66 -0.13
C LYS A 321 -28.26 -17.56 0.12
N GLN A 322 -29.48 -17.03 0.05
CA GLN A 322 -30.70 -17.76 0.41
C GLN A 322 -31.30 -18.61 -0.72
N ASP A 323 -30.83 -18.48 -1.96
CA ASP A 323 -31.40 -19.24 -3.10
C ASP A 323 -30.76 -20.63 -3.31
N LEU A 324 -29.97 -21.14 -2.35
CA LEU A 324 -29.32 -22.46 -2.46
C LEU A 324 -30.01 -23.58 -1.66
N TYR A 325 -31.19 -23.32 -1.07
CA TYR A 325 -32.00 -24.34 -0.40
C TYR A 325 -33.49 -24.18 -0.77
N LYS A 326 -33.82 -24.41 -2.04
CA LYS A 326 -35.10 -24.94 -2.50
C LYS A 326 -34.89 -25.71 -3.79
#